data_AF-A0A2A4K152-F1
#
_entry.id   AF-A0A2A4K152-F1
#
_cell.length_a   1.000
_cell.length_b   1.000
_cell.length_c   1.000
_cell.angle_alpha   90.00
_cell.angle_beta   90.00
_cell.angle_gamma   90.00
#
_symmetry.space_group_name_H-M   'P 1'
#
loop_
_entity.id
_entity.type
_entity.pdbx_description
1 polymer ?
#
loop_
_entity_poly.entity_id
_entity_poly.type
_entity_poly.pdbx_seq_one_letter_code
_entity_poly.pdbx_strand_id
1 'polypeptide(L)'
;MHSTISKLRHHIDSITKYLAPLLPIANCHMVEFLTQNHWEKLLPSPLRKTLEGLELNDALGEFWTTASGQETKASLLSAWITKARSHCVAVNNDYCISAEQLQERIRTWGGDVRPEIRVKEFMTSKKSYEVQTMSRLVASLHSACHSTCCVEAGGGRGNLPVALCLAYGVPSLTVDCDADAVAAAPNRIRIIQENLLMAEEKDFNDALDDIFLGEEIAHKESYDQGFKVGSEAGNTEGYHLGYHRGAELGRELGYYLGKVTHRINLNEESSTKYSDKVLTQLTKVKELVDSFPRTNSEEHDILGMAETIRAQYKKACALLKISSANPYDAGVSF
;
A
#
# COMPACT_ATOMS: atom_id res chain seq x y z
N MET A 1 -41.19 42.34 -11.55
CA MET A 1 -40.24 41.37 -12.13
C MET A 1 -39.21 41.04 -11.07
N HIS A 2 -39.02 39.76 -10.72
CA HIS A 2 -37.94 39.36 -9.81
C HIS A 2 -36.59 39.49 -10.53
N SER A 3 -35.60 40.12 -9.90
CA SER A 3 -34.23 40.17 -10.41
C SER A 3 -33.61 38.77 -10.45
N THR A 4 -32.60 38.56 -11.29
CA THR A 4 -31.84 37.28 -11.37
C THR A 4 -31.33 36.83 -10.00
N ILE A 5 -30.87 37.78 -9.17
CA ILE A 5 -30.43 37.52 -7.79
C ILE A 5 -31.59 36.99 -6.93
N SER A 6 -32.78 37.57 -7.05
CA SER A 6 -33.96 37.11 -6.30
C SER A 6 -34.39 35.70 -6.72
N LYS A 7 -34.31 35.38 -8.02
CA LYS A 7 -34.57 34.01 -8.53
C LYS A 7 -33.55 33.00 -8.00
N LEU A 8 -32.25 33.33 -8.08
CA LEU A 8 -31.17 32.48 -7.58
C LEU A 8 -31.31 32.21 -6.08
N ARG A 9 -31.57 33.25 -5.28
CA ARG A 9 -31.80 33.10 -3.84
C ARG A 9 -32.98 32.18 -3.55
N HIS A 10 -34.12 32.40 -4.21
CA HIS A 10 -35.29 31.53 -4.04
C HIS A 10 -35.00 30.07 -4.42
N HIS A 11 -34.22 29.86 -5.48
CA HIS A 11 -33.81 28.52 -5.89
C HIS A 11 -32.90 27.84 -4.86
N ILE A 12 -31.86 28.54 -4.38
CA ILE A 12 -30.98 28.05 -3.31
C ILE A 12 -31.79 27.73 -2.05
N ASP A 13 -32.67 28.65 -1.62
CA ASP A 13 -33.52 28.45 -0.45
C ASP A 13 -34.42 27.19 -0.59
N SER A 14 -34.94 26.95 -1.79
CA SER A 14 -35.72 25.74 -2.11
C SER A 14 -34.88 24.46 -1.98
N ILE A 15 -33.67 24.46 -2.52
CA ILE A 15 -32.73 23.34 -2.44
C ILE A 15 -32.33 23.09 -0.98
N THR A 16 -31.95 24.13 -0.25
CA THR A 16 -31.58 24.04 1.17
C THR A 16 -32.73 23.49 2.00
N LYS A 17 -33.97 23.98 1.78
CA LYS A 17 -35.16 23.49 2.48
C LYS A 17 -35.43 22.01 2.20
N TYR A 18 -35.22 21.56 0.97
CA TYR A 18 -35.39 20.14 0.61
C TYR A 18 -34.28 19.25 1.19
N LEU A 19 -33.02 19.69 1.07
CA LEU A 19 -31.85 18.90 1.45
C LEU A 19 -31.63 18.86 2.97
N ALA A 20 -31.97 19.91 3.71
CA ALA A 20 -31.74 19.99 5.17
C ALA A 20 -32.16 18.74 5.97
N PRO A 21 -33.40 18.21 5.83
CA PRO A 21 -33.78 16.97 6.53
C PRO A 21 -33.10 15.70 5.98
N LEU A 22 -32.54 15.76 4.77
CA LEU A 22 -31.86 14.66 4.09
C LEU A 22 -30.33 14.70 4.24
N LEU A 23 -29.76 15.77 4.82
CA LEU A 23 -28.32 15.89 5.02
C LEU A 23 -27.70 14.71 5.79
N PRO A 24 -28.33 14.15 6.84
CA PRO A 24 -27.77 12.98 7.53
C PRO A 24 -27.56 11.77 6.61
N ILE A 25 -28.47 11.53 5.64
CA ILE A 25 -28.33 10.43 4.68
C ILE A 25 -27.41 10.82 3.53
N ALA A 26 -27.44 12.07 3.08
CA ALA A 26 -26.60 12.56 1.97
C ALA A 26 -25.10 12.61 2.35
N ASN A 27 -24.78 12.91 3.61
CA ASN A 27 -23.41 12.96 4.14
C ASN A 27 -22.98 11.64 4.81
N CYS A 28 -23.80 10.60 4.73
CA CYS A 28 -23.52 9.32 5.39
C CYS A 28 -22.34 8.60 4.74
N HIS A 29 -21.34 8.20 5.53
CA HIS A 29 -20.31 7.28 5.06
C HIS A 29 -20.84 5.84 5.04
N MET A 30 -20.47 5.03 4.04
CA MET A 30 -20.97 3.65 3.90
C MET A 30 -20.82 2.78 5.15
N VAL A 31 -19.73 2.94 5.90
CA VAL A 31 -19.51 2.21 7.16
C VAL A 31 -20.52 2.63 8.22
N GLU A 32 -20.79 3.93 8.35
CA GLU A 32 -21.78 4.46 9.27
C GLU A 32 -23.19 4.00 8.89
N PHE A 33 -23.47 3.94 7.58
CA PHE A 33 -24.75 3.49 7.07
C PHE A 33 -25.17 2.13 7.64
N LEU A 34 -24.21 1.19 7.61
CA LEU A 34 -24.38 -0.17 8.11
C LEU A 34 -24.33 -0.23 9.64
N THR A 35 -23.30 0.37 10.24
CA THR A 35 -23.03 0.24 11.69
C THR A 35 -24.03 1.00 12.56
N GLN A 36 -24.59 2.10 12.07
CA GLN A 36 -25.53 2.95 12.83
C GLN A 36 -26.99 2.71 12.45
N ASN A 37 -27.28 1.70 11.63
CA ASN A 37 -28.62 1.35 11.17
C ASN A 37 -29.35 2.53 10.50
N HIS A 38 -28.65 3.22 9.58
CA HIS A 38 -29.20 4.38 8.88
C HIS A 38 -30.28 3.99 7.88
N TRP A 39 -30.29 2.75 7.38
CA TRP A 39 -31.42 2.20 6.62
C TRP A 39 -32.72 2.47 7.38
N GLU A 40 -32.86 1.94 8.59
CA GLU A 40 -34.08 2.10 9.38
C GLU A 40 -34.36 3.54 9.83
N LYS A 41 -33.30 4.28 10.20
CA LYS A 41 -33.43 5.59 10.86
C LYS A 41 -33.62 6.76 9.91
N LEU A 42 -32.98 6.73 8.73
CA LEU A 42 -32.89 7.89 7.84
C LEU A 42 -33.75 7.76 6.59
N LEU A 43 -34.07 6.54 6.14
CA LEU A 43 -34.96 6.34 5.00
C LEU A 43 -36.43 6.20 5.43
N PRO A 44 -37.37 6.86 4.72
CA PRO A 44 -38.79 6.71 4.99
C PRO A 44 -39.26 5.26 4.82
N SER A 45 -40.05 4.77 5.78
CA SER A 45 -40.57 3.39 5.77
C SER A 45 -41.26 2.98 4.45
N PRO A 46 -42.08 3.83 3.81
CA PRO A 46 -42.67 3.47 2.52
C PRO A 46 -41.61 3.20 1.44
N LEU A 47 -40.56 4.01 1.37
CA LEU A 47 -39.49 3.87 0.37
C LEU A 47 -38.70 2.59 0.60
N ARG A 48 -38.42 2.26 1.86
CA ARG A 48 -37.74 1.02 2.23
C ARG A 48 -38.53 -0.21 1.83
N LYS A 49 -39.82 -0.26 2.14
CA LYS A 49 -40.70 -1.36 1.74
C LYS A 49 -40.76 -1.55 0.22
N THR A 50 -40.74 -0.45 -0.53
CA THR A 50 -40.65 -0.52 -2.00
C THR A 50 -39.31 -1.13 -2.43
N LEU A 51 -38.19 -0.68 -1.86
CA LEU A 51 -36.86 -1.19 -2.22
C LEU A 51 -36.63 -2.65 -1.79
N GLU A 52 -37.11 -3.05 -0.62
CA GLU A 52 -37.03 -4.43 -0.11
C GLU A 52 -37.84 -5.43 -0.96
N GLY A 53 -38.84 -4.95 -1.70
CA GLY A 53 -39.64 -5.75 -2.62
C GLY A 53 -39.10 -5.83 -4.05
N LEU A 54 -37.97 -5.18 -4.34
CA LEU A 54 -37.34 -5.17 -5.66
C LEU A 54 -36.02 -5.94 -5.64
N GLU A 55 -35.74 -6.65 -6.74
CA GLU A 55 -34.40 -7.15 -7.01
C GLU A 55 -33.45 -5.96 -7.28
N LEU A 56 -32.18 -6.10 -6.89
CA LEU A 56 -31.19 -5.02 -6.97
C LEU A 56 -31.09 -4.42 -8.39
N ASN A 57 -31.04 -5.27 -9.42
CA ASN A 57 -30.93 -4.83 -10.80
C ASN A 57 -32.18 -4.09 -11.30
N ASP A 58 -33.36 -4.47 -10.82
CA ASP A 58 -34.61 -3.79 -11.15
C ASP A 58 -34.66 -2.41 -10.49
N ALA A 59 -34.27 -2.32 -9.21
CA ALA A 59 -34.17 -1.05 -8.50
C ALA A 59 -33.15 -0.11 -9.15
N LEU A 60 -31.97 -0.62 -9.55
CA LEU A 60 -30.95 0.16 -10.27
C LEU A 60 -31.43 0.59 -11.65
N GLY A 61 -32.09 -0.30 -12.40
CA GLY A 61 -32.68 0.00 -13.70
C GLY A 61 -33.71 1.12 -13.61
N GLU A 62 -34.65 1.01 -12.67
CA GLU A 62 -35.64 2.05 -12.41
C GLU A 62 -34.99 3.37 -11.98
N PHE A 63 -33.97 3.29 -11.12
CA PHE A 63 -33.22 4.46 -10.66
C PHE A 63 -32.60 5.21 -11.84
N TRP A 64 -31.77 4.55 -12.65
CA TRP A 64 -31.06 5.21 -13.74
C TRP A 64 -31.98 5.69 -14.85
N THR A 65 -33.05 4.94 -15.15
CA THR A 65 -34.06 5.34 -16.15
C THR A 65 -34.76 6.63 -15.71
N THR A 66 -35.25 6.66 -14.46
CA THR A 66 -35.91 7.86 -13.90
C THR A 66 -34.91 9.02 -13.73
N ALA A 67 -33.68 8.71 -13.29
CA ALA A 67 -32.63 9.71 -13.09
C ALA A 67 -32.13 10.33 -14.40
N SER A 68 -32.31 9.64 -15.53
CA SER A 68 -32.02 10.15 -16.87
C SER A 68 -33.17 10.98 -17.46
N GLY A 69 -34.37 10.91 -16.86
CA GLY A 69 -35.55 11.68 -17.27
C GLY A 69 -36.42 10.96 -18.27
N GLN A 70 -36.22 9.67 -18.43
CA GLN A 70 -37.11 8.81 -19.22
C GLN A 70 -38.35 8.47 -18.39
N GLU A 71 -39.49 8.32 -19.05
CA GLU A 71 -40.73 7.90 -18.39
C GLU A 71 -40.59 6.49 -17.81
N THR A 72 -40.84 6.37 -16.52
CA THR A 72 -40.89 5.10 -15.82
C THR A 72 -42.28 4.85 -15.26
N LYS A 73 -42.56 3.60 -14.91
CA LYS A 73 -43.79 3.25 -14.19
C LYS A 73 -43.87 4.09 -12.90
N ALA A 74 -45.04 4.67 -12.65
CA ALA A 74 -45.28 5.41 -11.42
C ALA A 74 -45.09 4.49 -10.22
N SER A 75 -44.06 4.77 -9.42
CA SER A 75 -43.68 4.05 -8.22
C SER A 75 -43.26 5.06 -7.16
N LEU A 76 -43.12 4.60 -5.92
CA LEU A 76 -42.60 5.46 -4.86
C LEU A 76 -41.13 5.83 -5.07
N LEU A 77 -40.33 4.92 -5.65
CA LEU A 77 -38.94 5.17 -5.98
C LEU A 77 -38.82 6.21 -7.10
N SER A 78 -39.56 6.05 -8.21
CA SER A 78 -39.54 7.02 -9.30
C SER A 78 -40.06 8.40 -8.89
N ALA A 79 -41.07 8.46 -8.02
CA ALA A 79 -41.56 9.71 -7.42
C ALA A 79 -40.49 10.38 -6.55
N TRP A 80 -39.76 9.60 -5.74
CA TRP A 80 -38.67 10.11 -4.90
C TRP A 80 -37.53 10.70 -5.75
N ILE A 81 -37.10 9.97 -6.79
CA ILE A 81 -36.04 10.40 -7.71
C ILE A 81 -36.47 11.66 -8.46
N THR A 82 -37.68 11.70 -8.99
CA THR A 82 -38.21 12.87 -9.71
C THR A 82 -38.25 14.10 -8.81
N LYS A 83 -38.70 13.92 -7.55
CA LYS A 83 -38.68 14.99 -6.55
C LYS A 83 -37.26 15.47 -6.27
N ALA A 84 -36.31 14.56 -6.01
CA ALA A 84 -34.91 14.92 -5.79
C ALA A 84 -34.33 15.70 -6.98
N ARG A 85 -34.61 15.25 -8.20
CA ARG A 85 -34.15 15.90 -9.44
C ARG A 85 -34.74 17.28 -9.67
N SER A 86 -35.97 17.54 -9.22
CA SER A 86 -36.56 18.88 -9.31
C SER A 86 -35.81 19.93 -8.48
N HIS A 87 -34.95 19.49 -7.56
CA HIS A 87 -34.05 20.33 -6.77
C HIS A 87 -32.59 20.31 -7.26
N CYS A 88 -32.30 19.68 -8.40
CA CYS A 88 -30.98 19.77 -9.03
C CYS A 88 -30.84 21.10 -9.78
N VAL A 89 -29.63 21.68 -9.77
CA VAL A 89 -29.32 22.84 -10.60
C VAL A 89 -29.10 22.36 -12.04
N ALA A 90 -29.93 22.86 -12.97
CA ALA A 90 -29.80 22.62 -14.39
C ALA A 90 -29.45 23.93 -15.12
N VAL A 91 -28.86 23.80 -16.33
CA VAL A 91 -28.61 24.94 -17.21
C VAL A 91 -29.94 25.62 -17.52
N ASN A 92 -30.03 26.90 -17.19
CA ASN A 92 -31.25 27.70 -17.34
C ASN A 92 -30.98 29.03 -18.05
N ASN A 93 -29.73 29.29 -18.42
CA ASN A 93 -29.26 30.52 -19.09
C ASN A 93 -29.52 31.83 -18.32
N ASP A 94 -30.10 31.77 -17.11
CA ASP A 94 -30.32 32.92 -16.22
C ASP A 94 -29.12 33.10 -15.27
N TYR A 95 -28.72 32.02 -14.58
CA TYR A 95 -27.62 32.01 -13.61
C TYR A 95 -26.81 30.71 -13.62
N CYS A 96 -27.31 29.66 -14.27
CA CYS A 96 -26.54 28.45 -14.57
C CYS A 96 -26.39 28.34 -16.09
N ILE A 97 -25.15 28.39 -16.55
CA ILE A 97 -24.78 28.38 -17.97
C ILE A 97 -24.00 27.10 -18.29
N SER A 98 -24.00 26.71 -19.57
CA SER A 98 -23.21 25.58 -20.05
C SER A 98 -21.70 25.89 -20.04
N ALA A 99 -20.89 24.85 -20.18
CA ALA A 99 -19.43 25.00 -20.28
C ALA A 99 -19.03 25.83 -21.52
N GLU A 100 -19.72 25.65 -22.65
CA GLU A 100 -19.49 26.37 -23.90
C GLU A 100 -19.83 27.85 -23.74
N GLN A 101 -20.94 28.16 -23.07
CA GLN A 101 -21.33 29.54 -22.77
C GLN A 101 -20.33 30.22 -21.83
N LEU A 102 -19.82 29.50 -20.84
CA LEU A 102 -18.77 30.01 -19.96
C LEU A 102 -17.48 30.30 -20.73
N GLN A 103 -17.07 29.41 -21.65
CA GLN A 103 -15.91 29.64 -22.51
C GLN A 103 -16.08 30.89 -23.37
N GLU A 104 -17.25 31.09 -23.95
CA GLU A 104 -17.52 32.31 -24.72
C GLU A 104 -17.47 33.56 -23.84
N ARG A 105 -18.01 33.47 -22.62
CA ARG A 105 -17.94 34.57 -21.65
C ARG A 105 -16.51 34.93 -21.25
N ILE A 106 -15.65 33.93 -21.06
CA ILE A 106 -14.21 34.13 -20.82
C ILE A 106 -13.57 34.92 -21.97
N ARG A 107 -13.90 34.59 -23.23
CA ARG A 107 -13.40 35.36 -24.40
C ARG A 107 -13.86 36.81 -24.36
N THR A 108 -15.14 37.06 -24.01
CA THR A 108 -15.65 38.43 -23.90
C THR A 108 -14.99 39.25 -22.78
N TRP A 109 -14.39 38.58 -21.79
CA TRP A 109 -13.57 39.22 -20.75
C TRP A 109 -12.13 39.45 -21.19
N GLY A 110 -11.77 39.11 -22.42
CA GLY A 110 -10.41 39.22 -22.94
C GLY A 110 -9.48 38.07 -22.53
N GLY A 111 -10.02 36.98 -21.99
CA GLY A 111 -9.25 35.79 -21.67
C GLY A 111 -9.20 34.77 -22.81
N ASP A 112 -8.16 33.95 -22.80
CA ASP A 112 -7.97 32.87 -23.77
C ASP A 112 -8.49 31.53 -23.23
N VAL A 113 -9.26 30.83 -24.06
CA VAL A 113 -9.64 29.44 -23.77
C VAL A 113 -8.42 28.56 -24.00
N ARG A 114 -7.89 28.00 -22.92
CA ARG A 114 -6.70 27.15 -22.96
C ARG A 114 -7.02 25.77 -23.55
N PRO A 115 -6.06 25.15 -24.27
CA PRO A 115 -6.23 23.80 -24.78
C PRO A 115 -6.31 22.80 -23.64
N GLU A 116 -6.90 21.65 -23.90
CA GLU A 116 -6.97 20.57 -22.93
C GLU A 116 -5.66 19.77 -22.90
N ILE A 117 -5.26 19.34 -21.71
CA ILE A 117 -4.07 18.51 -21.50
C ILE A 117 -4.49 17.08 -21.23
N ARG A 118 -3.78 16.12 -21.81
CA ARG A 118 -4.10 14.70 -21.57
C ARG A 118 -3.19 14.16 -20.47
N VAL A 119 -3.79 13.81 -19.34
CA VAL A 119 -3.12 13.16 -18.20
C VAL A 119 -3.32 11.66 -18.35
N LYS A 120 -2.32 10.96 -18.91
CA LYS A 120 -2.52 9.58 -19.40
C LYS A 120 -2.40 8.51 -18.34
N GLU A 121 -1.64 8.73 -17.26
CA GLU A 121 -1.26 7.65 -16.34
C GLU A 121 -1.28 8.11 -14.86
N PHE A 122 -1.29 7.14 -13.93
CA PHE A 122 -1.13 7.27 -12.46
C PHE A 122 -2.28 7.86 -11.63
N MET A 123 -3.34 8.35 -12.26
CA MET A 123 -4.60 8.67 -11.59
C MET A 123 -5.70 7.70 -12.01
N THR A 124 -6.68 7.47 -11.13
CA THR A 124 -7.92 6.82 -11.57
C THR A 124 -8.51 7.59 -12.75
N SER A 125 -9.18 6.90 -13.68
CA SER A 125 -9.78 7.56 -14.86
C SER A 125 -10.68 8.73 -14.46
N LYS A 126 -11.37 8.62 -13.32
CA LYS A 126 -12.16 9.69 -12.73
C LYS A 126 -11.31 10.90 -12.32
N LYS A 127 -10.25 10.68 -11.54
CA LYS A 127 -9.38 11.78 -11.05
C LYS A 127 -8.63 12.45 -12.20
N SER A 128 -8.17 11.68 -13.20
CA SER A 128 -7.57 12.23 -14.42
C SER A 128 -8.55 13.15 -15.16
N TYR A 129 -9.78 12.68 -15.40
CA TYR A 129 -10.83 13.49 -16.04
C TYR A 129 -11.16 14.78 -15.27
N GLU A 130 -11.26 14.70 -13.94
CA GLU A 130 -11.49 15.87 -13.07
C GLU A 130 -10.36 16.90 -13.20
N VAL A 131 -9.09 16.45 -13.10
CA VAL A 131 -7.92 17.34 -13.20
C VAL A 131 -7.80 17.95 -14.59
N GLN A 132 -7.99 17.16 -15.65
CA GLN A 132 -7.98 17.63 -17.04
C GLN A 132 -9.04 18.70 -17.28
N THR A 133 -10.28 18.44 -16.86
CA THR A 133 -11.40 19.38 -17.03
C THR A 133 -11.20 20.65 -16.22
N MET A 134 -10.81 20.52 -14.94
CA MET A 134 -10.69 21.65 -14.03
C MET A 134 -9.48 22.53 -14.34
N SER A 135 -8.31 21.94 -14.64
CA SER A 135 -7.08 22.69 -14.95
C SER A 135 -7.26 23.58 -16.18
N ARG A 136 -7.90 23.06 -17.24
CA ARG A 136 -8.25 23.83 -18.44
C ARG A 136 -9.14 25.03 -18.12
N LEU A 137 -10.19 24.81 -17.32
CA LEU A 137 -11.14 25.86 -16.95
C LEU A 137 -10.44 26.95 -16.12
N VAL A 138 -9.73 26.55 -15.07
CA VAL A 138 -9.04 27.46 -14.15
C VAL A 138 -7.95 28.24 -14.89
N ALA A 139 -7.18 27.61 -15.76
CA ALA A 139 -6.17 28.29 -16.56
C ALA A 139 -6.78 29.32 -17.53
N SER A 140 -7.97 29.03 -18.09
CA SER A 140 -8.70 29.97 -18.94
C SER A 140 -9.24 31.16 -18.14
N LEU A 141 -9.74 30.91 -16.92
CA LEU A 141 -10.20 31.96 -16.01
C LEU A 141 -9.06 32.84 -15.51
N HIS A 142 -7.90 32.26 -15.17
CA HIS A 142 -6.71 32.98 -14.76
C HIS A 142 -6.29 34.04 -15.79
N SER A 143 -6.37 33.71 -17.08
CA SER A 143 -6.12 34.66 -18.18
C SER A 143 -7.13 35.82 -18.18
N ALA A 144 -8.43 35.52 -18.02
CA ALA A 144 -9.48 36.53 -18.02
C ALA A 144 -9.51 37.44 -16.78
N CYS A 145 -9.13 36.92 -15.60
CA CYS A 145 -9.24 37.66 -14.35
C CYS A 145 -7.96 38.36 -13.90
N HIS A 146 -6.84 38.14 -14.60
CA HIS A 146 -5.51 38.64 -14.23
C HIS A 146 -5.13 38.28 -12.79
N SER A 147 -5.55 37.11 -12.30
CA SER A 147 -5.10 36.64 -11.00
C SER A 147 -3.60 36.36 -11.02
N THR A 148 -2.97 36.47 -9.85
CA THR A 148 -1.53 36.21 -9.71
C THR A 148 -1.24 34.77 -9.30
N CYS A 149 -2.25 34.05 -8.82
CA CYS A 149 -2.14 32.69 -8.32
C CYS A 149 -3.51 32.01 -8.25
N CYS A 150 -3.54 30.68 -8.37
CA CYS A 150 -4.69 29.84 -8.05
C CYS A 150 -4.50 29.20 -6.67
N VAL A 151 -5.54 29.21 -5.83
CA VAL A 151 -5.52 28.52 -4.52
C VAL A 151 -6.57 27.42 -4.52
N GLU A 152 -6.13 26.18 -4.38
CA GLU A 152 -6.97 25.01 -4.22
C GLU A 152 -7.17 24.72 -2.74
N ALA A 153 -8.42 24.48 -2.32
CA ALA A 153 -8.74 24.00 -0.97
C ALA A 153 -9.06 22.51 -1.01
N GLY A 154 -8.45 21.73 -0.11
CA GLY A 154 -8.62 20.28 -0.05
C GLY A 154 -7.99 19.54 -1.24
N GLY A 155 -6.83 19.99 -1.71
CA GLY A 155 -6.18 19.43 -2.90
C GLY A 155 -5.49 18.09 -2.69
N GLY A 156 -5.33 17.66 -1.44
CA GLY A 156 -4.61 16.46 -1.04
C GLY A 156 -3.19 16.46 -1.60
N ARG A 157 -2.92 15.51 -2.51
CA ARG A 157 -1.63 15.37 -3.20
C ARG A 157 -1.32 16.51 -4.18
N GLY A 158 -2.25 17.43 -4.44
CA GLY A 158 -2.02 18.66 -5.22
C GLY A 158 -2.03 18.46 -6.74
N ASN A 159 -2.79 17.48 -7.24
CA ASN A 159 -2.79 17.11 -8.66
C ASN A 159 -3.19 18.27 -9.60
N LEU A 160 -4.16 19.08 -9.20
CA LEU A 160 -4.63 20.22 -9.98
C LEU A 160 -3.59 21.36 -10.01
N PRO A 161 -3.03 21.81 -8.88
CA PRO A 161 -1.92 22.77 -8.83
C PRO A 161 -0.73 22.36 -9.69
N VAL A 162 -0.33 21.08 -9.66
CA VAL A 162 0.76 20.56 -10.49
C VAL A 162 0.44 20.74 -11.98
N ALA A 163 -0.75 20.32 -12.40
CA ALA A 163 -1.19 20.46 -13.79
C ALA A 163 -1.27 21.94 -14.24
N LEU A 164 -1.73 22.83 -13.34
CA LEU A 164 -1.79 24.27 -13.60
C LEU A 164 -0.40 24.90 -13.77
N CYS A 165 0.54 24.56 -12.87
CA CYS A 165 1.91 25.05 -12.93
C CYS A 165 2.64 24.56 -14.17
N LEU A 166 2.67 23.24 -14.40
CA LEU A 166 3.47 22.65 -15.47
C LEU A 166 2.87 22.88 -16.86
N ALA A 167 1.56 22.68 -17.02
CA ALA A 167 0.97 22.67 -18.35
C ALA A 167 0.54 24.06 -18.83
N TYR A 168 0.20 24.96 -17.90
CA TYR A 168 -0.36 26.28 -18.23
C TYR A 168 0.47 27.45 -17.71
N GLY A 169 1.53 27.20 -16.94
CA GLY A 169 2.35 28.24 -16.32
C GLY A 169 1.61 29.07 -15.27
N VAL A 170 0.56 28.50 -14.66
CA VAL A 170 -0.29 29.20 -13.68
C VAL A 170 0.25 28.96 -12.27
N PRO A 171 0.76 29.99 -11.56
CA PRO A 171 1.19 29.84 -10.17
C PRO A 171 0.04 29.31 -9.33
N SER A 172 0.29 28.24 -8.57
CA SER A 172 -0.77 27.54 -7.85
C SER A 172 -0.30 27.10 -6.45
N LEU A 173 -1.22 27.17 -5.49
CA LEU A 173 -1.07 26.74 -4.10
C LEU A 173 -2.19 25.74 -3.76
N THR A 174 -1.89 24.80 -2.88
CA THR A 174 -2.90 23.96 -2.24
C THR A 174 -2.94 24.21 -0.74
N VAL A 175 -4.13 24.23 -0.16
CA VAL A 175 -4.39 24.30 1.27
C VAL A 175 -5.13 23.03 1.66
N ASP A 176 -4.58 22.27 2.61
CA ASP A 176 -5.18 21.03 3.07
C ASP A 176 -5.19 20.94 4.60
N CYS A 177 -6.11 20.14 5.13
CA CYS A 177 -6.17 19.81 6.56
C CYS A 177 -5.39 18.53 6.89
N ASP A 178 -5.04 17.72 5.89
CA ASP A 178 -4.17 16.56 6.04
C ASP A 178 -2.70 17.00 6.20
N ALA A 179 -2.16 16.75 7.39
CA ALA A 179 -0.80 17.13 7.74
C ALA A 179 0.25 16.42 6.86
N ASP A 180 0.01 15.18 6.46
CA ASP A 180 0.94 14.40 5.64
C ASP A 180 0.97 14.96 4.22
N ALA A 181 -0.21 15.26 3.67
CA ALA A 181 -0.33 15.91 2.37
C ALA A 181 0.41 17.27 2.34
N VAL A 182 0.29 18.08 3.40
CA VAL A 182 0.99 19.36 3.52
C VAL A 182 2.51 19.16 3.69
N ALA A 183 2.94 18.23 4.55
CA ALA A 183 4.35 17.96 4.80
C ALA A 183 5.11 17.49 3.55
N ALA A 184 4.40 16.84 2.63
CA ALA A 184 4.96 16.37 1.37
C ALA A 184 5.03 17.43 0.26
N ALA A 185 4.39 18.59 0.43
CA ALA A 185 4.37 19.67 -0.57
C ALA A 185 5.76 20.20 -0.98
N PRO A 186 6.75 20.38 -0.08
CA PRO A 186 8.09 20.86 -0.45
C PRO A 186 8.80 19.93 -1.44
N ASN A 187 8.63 18.61 -1.30
CA ASN A 187 9.22 17.63 -2.22
C ASN A 187 8.61 17.77 -3.62
N ARG A 188 7.29 17.91 -3.72
CA ARG A 188 6.61 18.15 -5.00
C ARG A 188 7.07 19.45 -5.65
N ILE A 189 7.23 20.53 -4.87
CA ILE A 189 7.74 21.82 -5.38
C ILE A 189 9.16 21.65 -5.95
N ARG A 190 10.06 20.94 -5.26
CA ARG A 190 11.41 20.67 -5.75
C ARG A 190 11.38 19.97 -7.11
N ILE A 191 10.57 18.91 -7.23
CA ILE A 191 10.46 18.13 -8.47
C ILE A 191 9.82 18.97 -9.59
N ILE A 192 8.82 19.82 -9.29
CA ILE A 192 8.26 20.77 -10.26
C ILE A 192 9.34 21.73 -10.77
N GLN A 193 10.15 22.29 -9.87
CA GLN A 193 11.22 23.23 -10.25
C GLN A 193 12.27 22.54 -11.15
N GLU A 194 12.67 21.32 -10.81
CA GLU A 194 13.58 20.51 -11.62
C GLU A 194 12.99 20.25 -13.02
N ASN A 195 11.72 19.84 -13.11
CA ASN A 195 11.07 19.59 -14.39
C ASN A 195 10.85 20.87 -15.22
N LEU A 196 10.53 22.01 -14.59
CA LEU A 196 10.40 23.30 -15.29
C LEU A 196 11.73 23.77 -15.89
N LEU A 197 12.86 23.47 -15.24
CA LEU A 197 14.19 23.76 -15.77
C LEU A 197 14.57 22.83 -16.94
N MET A 198 13.98 21.63 -17.00
CA MET A 198 14.22 20.62 -18.03
C MET A 198 13.11 20.58 -19.11
N ALA A 199 12.19 21.55 -19.09
CA ALA A 199 10.95 21.52 -19.86
C ALA A 199 11.12 21.52 -21.39
N GLU A 200 12.30 21.85 -21.91
CA GLU A 200 12.60 21.74 -23.34
C GLU A 200 12.90 20.30 -23.80
N GLU A 201 13.15 19.35 -22.89
CA GLU A 201 13.58 17.98 -23.24
C GLU A 201 12.64 16.86 -22.75
N LYS A 202 11.67 17.13 -21.86
CA LYS A 202 10.89 16.08 -21.17
C LYS A 202 9.40 16.10 -21.50
N ASP A 203 8.79 14.91 -21.67
CA ASP A 203 7.33 14.79 -21.87
C ASP A 203 6.56 15.23 -20.61
N PHE A 204 5.39 15.83 -20.82
CA PHE A 204 4.54 16.31 -19.74
C PHE A 204 4.10 15.18 -18.78
N ASN A 205 3.80 13.97 -19.30
CA ASN A 205 3.40 12.86 -18.45
C ASN A 205 4.61 12.37 -17.64
N ASP A 206 5.79 12.22 -18.25
CA ASP A 206 7.00 11.84 -17.50
C ASP A 206 7.31 12.83 -16.35
N ALA A 207 7.11 14.14 -16.60
CA ALA A 207 7.25 15.15 -15.55
C ALA A 207 6.20 15.03 -14.44
N LEU A 208 4.95 14.71 -14.79
CA LEU A 208 3.90 14.42 -13.82
C LEU A 208 4.23 13.17 -13.00
N ASP A 209 4.77 12.13 -13.63
CA ASP A 209 5.06 10.84 -13.01
C ASP A 209 6.10 10.98 -11.91
N ASP A 210 7.19 11.70 -12.20
CA ASP A 210 8.22 12.00 -11.20
C ASP A 210 7.65 12.75 -9.99
N ILE A 211 6.69 13.66 -10.21
CA ILE A 211 6.07 14.43 -9.13
C ILE A 211 5.11 13.56 -8.32
N PHE A 212 4.26 12.78 -8.99
CA PHE A 212 3.23 11.99 -8.32
C PHE A 212 3.77 10.75 -7.64
N LEU A 213 4.80 10.13 -8.21
CA LEU A 213 5.41 8.91 -7.69
C LEU A 213 6.71 9.19 -6.94
N GLY A 214 7.20 10.44 -6.90
CA GLY A 214 8.49 10.75 -6.28
C GLY A 214 8.58 10.29 -4.82
N GLU A 215 7.47 10.33 -4.09
CA GLU A 215 7.39 9.85 -2.71
C GLU A 215 7.47 8.32 -2.64
N GLU A 216 6.66 7.61 -3.42
CA GLU A 216 6.67 6.15 -3.49
C GLU A 216 8.02 5.61 -4.01
N ILE A 217 8.65 6.31 -4.95
CA ILE A 217 9.99 6.00 -5.46
C ILE A 217 11.01 6.15 -4.33
N ALA A 218 11.06 7.30 -3.66
CA ALA A 218 12.01 7.54 -2.57
C ALA A 218 11.84 6.55 -1.41
N HIS A 219 10.60 6.21 -1.07
CA HIS A 219 10.31 5.21 -0.05
C HIS A 219 10.82 3.83 -0.45
N LYS A 220 10.57 3.41 -1.70
CA LYS A 220 11.04 2.13 -2.22
C LYS A 220 12.56 2.05 -2.26
N GLU A 221 13.23 3.09 -2.76
CA GLU A 221 14.69 3.15 -2.81
C GLU A 221 15.31 3.06 -1.41
N SER A 222 14.74 3.78 -0.44
CA SER A 222 15.20 3.75 0.95
C SER A 222 15.01 2.37 1.58
N TYR A 223 13.88 1.70 1.31
CA TYR A 223 13.64 0.34 1.75
C TYR A 223 14.64 -0.64 1.12
N ASP A 224 14.83 -0.59 -0.19
CA ASP A 224 15.74 -1.49 -0.92
C ASP A 224 17.19 -1.32 -0.44
N GLN A 225 17.61 -0.07 -0.20
CA GLN A 225 18.92 0.23 0.38
C GLN A 225 19.04 -0.32 1.81
N GLY A 226 18.05 -0.06 2.66
CA GLY A 226 18.04 -0.54 4.04
C GLY A 226 18.04 -2.07 4.12
N PHE A 227 17.25 -2.73 3.28
CA PHE A 227 17.21 -4.18 3.16
C PHE A 227 18.55 -4.75 2.73
N LYS A 228 19.18 -4.17 1.70
CA LYS A 228 20.50 -4.59 1.24
C LYS A 228 21.55 -4.49 2.34
N VAL A 229 21.65 -3.35 3.02
CA VAL A 229 22.60 -3.14 4.11
C VAL A 229 22.35 -4.11 5.26
N GLY A 230 21.08 -4.31 5.64
CA GLY A 230 20.70 -5.26 6.69
C GLY A 230 21.04 -6.71 6.33
N SER A 231 20.83 -7.11 5.07
CA SER A 231 21.15 -8.45 4.58
C SER A 231 22.66 -8.71 4.55
N GLU A 232 23.45 -7.76 4.05
CA GLU A 232 24.92 -7.87 4.02
C GLU A 232 25.52 -7.97 5.43
N ALA A 233 25.00 -7.17 6.38
CA ALA A 233 25.42 -7.22 7.77
C ALA A 233 25.06 -8.57 8.42
N GLY A 234 23.82 -9.04 8.27
CA GLY A 234 23.34 -10.29 8.86
C GLY A 234 24.05 -11.54 8.30
N ASN A 235 24.41 -11.54 7.01
CA ASN A 235 25.13 -12.64 6.39
C ASN A 235 26.53 -12.84 7.00
N THR A 236 27.21 -11.75 7.33
CA THR A 236 28.54 -11.81 7.94
C THR A 236 28.48 -12.44 9.33
N GLU A 237 27.54 -11.96 10.17
CA GLU A 237 27.33 -12.51 11.52
C GLU A 237 26.90 -13.99 11.48
N GLY A 238 25.95 -14.33 10.60
CA GLY A 238 25.50 -15.71 10.40
C GLY A 238 26.61 -16.65 9.95
N TYR A 239 27.47 -16.20 9.02
CA TYR A 239 28.64 -16.97 8.58
C TYR A 239 29.62 -17.22 9.71
N HIS A 240 29.98 -16.19 10.48
CA HIS A 240 30.91 -16.32 11.61
C HIS A 240 30.35 -17.29 12.66
N LEU A 241 29.08 -17.13 13.04
CA LEU A 241 28.44 -18.02 14.02
C LEU A 241 28.43 -19.47 13.52
N GLY A 242 28.02 -19.70 12.27
CA GLY A 242 28.00 -21.03 11.65
C GLY A 242 29.39 -21.67 11.60
N TYR A 243 30.41 -20.91 11.23
CA TYR A 243 31.80 -21.37 11.20
C TYR A 243 32.29 -21.79 12.58
N HIS A 244 32.08 -20.94 13.60
CA HIS A 244 32.51 -21.24 14.98
C HIS A 244 31.79 -22.47 15.54
N ARG A 245 30.46 -22.58 15.37
CA ARG A 245 29.70 -23.75 15.84
C ARG A 245 30.07 -25.03 15.10
N GLY A 246 30.31 -24.94 13.80
CA GLY A 246 30.80 -26.07 13.00
C GLY A 246 32.17 -26.56 13.48
N ALA A 247 33.10 -25.65 13.77
CA ALA A 247 34.42 -25.99 14.29
C ALA A 247 34.35 -26.64 15.69
N GLU A 248 33.51 -26.11 16.59
CA GLU A 248 33.26 -26.69 17.91
C GLU A 248 32.76 -28.14 17.83
N LEU A 249 31.76 -28.37 16.98
CA LEU A 249 31.19 -29.70 16.76
C LEU A 249 32.19 -30.65 16.11
N GLY A 250 32.93 -30.20 15.09
CA GLY A 250 33.96 -31.00 14.43
C GLY A 250 35.06 -31.45 15.39
N ARG A 251 35.49 -30.56 16.30
CA ARG A 251 36.45 -30.88 17.35
C ARG A 251 35.93 -31.96 18.31
N GLU A 252 34.68 -31.85 18.73
CA GLU A 252 34.04 -32.85 19.59
C GLU A 252 33.97 -34.22 18.92
N LEU A 253 33.46 -34.28 17.69
CA LEU A 253 33.34 -35.53 16.94
C LEU A 253 34.71 -36.17 16.68
N GLY A 254 35.72 -35.36 16.36
CA GLY A 254 37.10 -35.81 16.21
C GLY A 254 37.68 -36.41 17.49
N TYR A 255 37.38 -35.83 18.66
CA TYR A 255 37.77 -36.40 19.95
C TYR A 255 37.12 -37.75 20.20
N TYR A 256 35.81 -37.89 19.96
CA TYR A 256 35.10 -39.16 20.08
C TYR A 256 35.70 -40.23 19.18
N LEU A 257 35.92 -39.90 17.90
CA LEU A 257 36.53 -40.79 16.92
C LEU A 257 37.92 -41.25 17.36
N GLY A 258 38.77 -40.33 17.81
CA GLY A 258 40.11 -40.66 18.31
C GLY A 258 40.07 -41.60 19.50
N LYS A 259 39.18 -41.36 20.47
CA LYS A 259 39.04 -42.20 21.67
C LYS A 259 38.56 -43.60 21.34
N VAL A 260 37.52 -43.74 20.50
CA VAL A 260 37.00 -45.07 20.16
C VAL A 260 37.98 -45.85 19.29
N THR A 261 38.63 -45.20 18.32
CA THR A 261 39.63 -45.83 17.44
C THR A 261 40.84 -46.31 18.24
N HIS A 262 41.36 -45.48 19.14
CA HIS A 262 42.47 -45.86 20.00
C HIS A 262 42.13 -47.08 20.89
N ARG A 263 40.90 -47.15 21.42
CA ARG A 263 40.45 -48.30 22.23
C ARG A 263 40.30 -49.58 21.42
N ILE A 264 39.82 -49.48 20.18
CA ILE A 264 39.72 -50.63 19.27
C ILE A 264 41.14 -51.16 18.96
N ASN A 265 42.07 -50.29 18.61
CA ASN A 265 43.45 -50.69 18.29
C ASN A 265 44.17 -51.31 19.49
N LEU A 266 44.07 -50.69 20.69
CA LEU A 266 44.64 -51.27 21.92
C LEU A 266 44.05 -52.65 22.24
N ASN A 267 42.77 -52.88 21.92
CA ASN A 267 42.15 -54.17 22.11
C ASN A 267 42.74 -55.23 21.18
N GLU A 268 43.10 -54.88 19.94
CA GLU A 268 43.74 -55.80 18.98
C GLU A 268 45.12 -56.27 19.46
N GLU A 269 45.88 -55.38 20.10
CA GLU A 269 47.23 -55.67 20.61
C GLU A 269 47.24 -56.34 22.01
N SER A 270 46.15 -56.23 22.78
CA SER A 270 46.06 -56.76 24.15
C SER A 270 45.88 -58.28 24.22
N SER A 271 46.50 -58.93 25.22
CA SER A 271 46.30 -60.34 25.57
C SER A 271 44.94 -60.62 26.21
N THR A 272 44.29 -59.59 26.77
CA THR A 272 42.94 -59.66 27.34
C THR A 272 42.01 -58.78 26.52
N LYS A 273 41.03 -59.40 25.85
CA LYS A 273 40.10 -58.71 24.96
C LYS A 273 38.90 -58.13 25.73
N TYR A 274 38.37 -57.02 25.22
CA TYR A 274 37.06 -56.51 25.57
C TYR A 274 35.96 -57.48 25.12
N SER A 275 34.81 -57.40 25.79
CA SER A 275 33.65 -58.18 25.38
C SER A 275 33.08 -57.69 24.04
N ASP A 276 32.43 -58.59 23.30
CA ASP A 276 31.81 -58.28 22.01
C ASP A 276 30.82 -57.11 22.11
N LYS A 277 30.15 -56.96 23.25
CA LYS A 277 29.22 -55.86 23.52
C LYS A 277 29.92 -54.50 23.57
N VAL A 278 31.14 -54.43 24.10
CA VAL A 278 31.95 -53.20 24.12
C VAL A 278 32.44 -52.88 22.71
N LEU A 279 32.97 -53.87 21.99
CA LEU A 279 33.47 -53.69 20.63
C LEU A 279 32.36 -53.23 19.68
N THR A 280 31.19 -53.87 19.73
CA THR A 280 30.02 -53.47 18.94
C THR A 280 29.62 -52.01 19.20
N GLN A 281 29.64 -51.58 20.46
CA GLN A 281 29.28 -50.21 20.81
C GLN A 281 30.35 -49.19 20.37
N LEU A 282 31.65 -49.54 20.44
CA LEU A 282 32.75 -48.68 19.97
C LEU A 282 32.71 -48.52 18.44
N THR A 283 32.51 -49.62 17.71
CA THR A 283 32.37 -49.61 16.25
C THR A 283 31.17 -48.77 15.81
N LYS A 284 30.02 -48.90 16.51
CA LYS A 284 28.84 -48.09 16.22
C LYS A 284 29.10 -46.58 16.35
N VAL A 285 29.83 -46.16 17.38
CA VAL A 285 30.19 -44.73 17.53
C VAL A 285 31.10 -44.28 16.39
N LYS A 286 32.10 -45.09 16.03
CA LYS A 286 33.00 -44.82 14.91
C LYS A 286 32.23 -44.64 13.60
N GLU A 287 31.33 -45.57 13.27
CA GLU A 287 30.52 -45.52 12.04
C GLU A 287 29.61 -44.29 11.98
N LEU A 288 28.98 -43.91 13.10
CA LEU A 288 28.14 -42.71 13.16
C LEU A 288 28.95 -41.43 12.96
N VAL A 289 30.19 -41.37 13.46
CA VAL A 289 31.07 -40.21 13.22
C VAL A 289 31.61 -40.20 11.78
N ASP A 290 31.97 -41.36 11.23
CA ASP A 290 32.48 -41.48 9.86
C ASP A 290 31.42 -41.11 8.81
N SER A 291 30.15 -41.42 9.09
CA SER A 291 29.00 -41.08 8.24
C SER A 291 28.44 -39.67 8.50
N PHE A 292 29.03 -38.90 9.42
CA PHE A 292 28.57 -37.56 9.71
C PHE A 292 28.81 -36.60 8.52
N PRO A 293 27.83 -35.77 8.12
CA PRO A 293 27.95 -34.90 6.96
C PRO A 293 29.16 -33.96 7.04
N ARG A 294 29.86 -33.80 5.90
CA ARG A 294 31.00 -32.87 5.78
C ARG A 294 30.60 -31.47 5.32
N THR A 295 29.36 -31.32 4.87
CA THR A 295 28.78 -30.07 4.38
C THR A 295 27.46 -29.82 5.10
N ASN A 296 27.18 -28.55 5.41
CA ASN A 296 25.88 -28.16 5.95
C ASN A 296 24.84 -28.16 4.82
N SER A 297 23.76 -28.92 4.98
CA SER A 297 22.64 -29.02 4.05
C SER A 297 21.35 -29.04 4.84
N GLU A 298 20.30 -28.39 4.33
CA GLU A 298 18.96 -28.38 4.94
C GLU A 298 18.33 -29.78 5.02
N GLU A 299 18.82 -30.73 4.22
CA GLU A 299 18.36 -32.12 4.22
C GLU A 299 18.89 -32.96 5.39
N HIS A 300 19.89 -32.45 6.13
CA HIS A 300 20.55 -33.17 7.21
C HIS A 300 20.24 -32.55 8.58
N ASP A 301 19.67 -33.34 9.48
CA ASP A 301 19.53 -32.96 10.90
C ASP A 301 20.87 -33.11 11.64
N ILE A 302 21.79 -32.18 11.40
CA ILE A 302 23.13 -32.15 12.00
C ILE A 302 23.06 -32.20 13.53
N LEU A 303 22.09 -31.51 14.13
CA LEU A 303 21.95 -31.44 15.59
C LEU A 303 21.46 -32.78 16.16
N GLY A 304 20.45 -33.39 15.57
CA GLY A 304 19.95 -34.71 15.98
C GLY A 304 20.98 -35.83 15.78
N MET A 305 21.76 -35.76 14.70
CA MET A 305 22.88 -36.68 14.46
C MET A 305 23.98 -36.53 15.52
N ALA A 306 24.33 -35.28 15.88
CA ALA A 306 25.33 -35.01 16.91
C ALA A 306 24.89 -35.53 18.29
N GLU A 307 23.63 -35.29 18.68
CA GLU A 307 23.06 -35.82 19.92
C GLU A 307 23.06 -37.36 19.95
N THR A 308 22.76 -37.99 18.81
CA THR A 308 22.81 -39.45 18.68
C THR A 308 24.23 -39.96 18.95
N ILE A 309 25.24 -39.33 18.36
CA ILE A 309 26.66 -39.68 18.57
C ILE A 309 27.04 -39.50 20.05
N ARG A 310 26.72 -38.36 20.66
CA ARG A 310 26.97 -38.08 22.09
C ARG A 310 26.40 -39.17 22.98
N ALA A 311 25.15 -39.58 22.75
CA ALA A 311 24.48 -40.63 23.50
C ALA A 311 25.18 -42.00 23.34
N GLN A 312 25.55 -42.37 22.10
CA GLN A 312 26.26 -43.63 21.86
C GLN A 312 27.67 -43.62 22.48
N TYR A 313 28.37 -42.48 22.47
CA TYR A 313 29.68 -42.32 23.10
C TYR A 313 29.61 -42.44 24.63
N LYS A 314 28.64 -41.76 25.27
CA LYS A 314 28.39 -41.90 26.72
C LYS A 314 28.13 -43.35 27.11
N LYS A 315 27.34 -44.07 26.30
CA LYS A 315 27.08 -45.51 26.49
C LYS A 315 28.35 -46.35 26.36
N ALA A 316 29.23 -46.05 25.39
CA ALA A 316 30.52 -46.74 25.26
C ALA A 316 31.42 -46.51 26.49
N CYS A 317 31.50 -45.28 26.99
CA CYS A 317 32.27 -44.93 28.19
C CYS A 317 31.76 -45.66 29.43
N ALA A 318 30.45 -45.75 29.61
CA ALA A 318 29.83 -46.48 30.73
C ALA A 318 30.19 -47.98 30.71
N LEU A 319 30.17 -48.62 29.53
CA LEU A 319 30.58 -50.03 29.39
C LEU A 319 32.07 -50.24 29.70
N LEU A 320 32.91 -49.27 29.35
CA LEU A 320 34.34 -49.27 29.64
C LEU A 320 34.68 -48.83 31.08
N LYS A 321 33.68 -48.38 31.84
CA LYS A 321 33.85 -47.79 33.19
C LYS A 321 34.84 -46.63 33.22
N ILE A 322 34.81 -45.78 32.19
CA ILE A 322 35.62 -44.56 32.10
C ILE A 322 34.73 -43.32 32.07
N SER A 323 35.30 -42.15 32.40
CA SER A 323 34.59 -40.88 32.29
C SER A 323 34.21 -40.58 30.84
N SER A 324 32.96 -40.15 30.65
CA SER A 324 32.46 -39.61 29.37
C SER A 324 32.69 -38.11 29.22
N ALA A 325 33.38 -37.47 30.17
CA ALA A 325 33.66 -36.03 30.11
C ALA A 325 34.45 -35.70 28.84
N ASN A 326 33.92 -34.77 28.06
CA ASN A 326 34.65 -34.18 26.97
C ASN A 326 35.50 -33.03 27.53
N PRO A 327 36.83 -32.99 27.30
CA PRO A 327 37.68 -31.90 27.77
C PRO A 327 37.24 -30.51 27.26
N TYR A 328 36.38 -30.47 26.24
CA TYR A 328 35.85 -29.23 25.66
C TYR A 328 34.48 -28.79 26.21
N ASP A 329 33.85 -29.55 27.13
CA ASP A 329 32.60 -29.15 27.79
C ASP A 329 32.82 -28.02 28.81
N ALA A 330 34.05 -27.87 29.31
CA ALA A 330 34.47 -26.72 30.09
C ALA A 330 34.75 -25.56 29.14
N GLY A 331 33.73 -24.73 28.90
CA GLY A 331 33.70 -23.66 27.90
C GLY A 331 35.03 -22.95 27.66
N VAL A 332 35.73 -23.32 26.60
CA VAL A 332 36.73 -22.47 25.98
C VAL A 332 35.96 -21.60 25.00
N SER A 333 35.55 -20.43 25.47
CA SER A 333 35.08 -19.34 24.60
C SER A 333 36.24 -18.89 23.73
N PHE A 334 35.99 -18.82 22.42
CA PHE A 334 36.67 -17.85 21.57
C PHE A 334 35.95 -16.51 21.69
#